data_AF-A0A9D9K9Z8-F1
#
_entry.id   AF-A0A9D9K9Z8-F1
#
_cell.length_a   1.000
_cell.length_b   1.000
_cell.length_c   1.000
_cell.angle_alpha   90.00
_cell.angle_beta   90.00
_cell.angle_gamma   90.00
#
_symmetry.space_group_name_H-M   'P 1'
#
loop_
_entity.id
_entity.type
_entity.pdbx_description
1 polymer ?
#
loop_
_entity_poly.entity_id
_entity_poly.type
_entity_poly.pdbx_seq_one_letter_code
_entity_poly.pdbx_strand_id
1 'polypeptide(L)'
;MSELDRNLDTALDFVRDLEKRQSGKSAFEIANLMRRHTRPSYTETLFDLATLSQQPHLDNALDLTVSLAGQVTDFAHFVASLSDRLRLPSWVQWFDAATRWTGKHSSWAGDLGQAVMDYRNRKFPTLETALAADASFPDLVADVAAVQVGAELNRNSRLQVSESIEQFNDRSYEVSIRQFVQGELHGDLRGRVMFNYNDILGTVCESVAEFLMFVELKNIAKKRRVDANLLKLSEVYHPDVEQAASYFVEYIRKNGNLI
;
A
#
# COMPACT_ATOMS: atom_id res chain seq x y z
N MET A 1 25.48 -6.11 -12.17
CA MET A 1 24.34 -5.24 -11.92
C MET A 1 23.21 -5.64 -12.84
N SER A 2 22.09 -6.11 -12.27
CA SER A 2 20.92 -6.57 -13.05
C SER A 2 20.18 -5.38 -13.67
N GLU A 3 19.21 -5.65 -14.55
CA GLU A 3 18.32 -4.61 -15.08
C GLU A 3 17.46 -3.98 -13.99
N LEU A 4 16.97 -4.80 -13.06
CA LEU A 4 16.18 -4.34 -11.92
C LEU A 4 16.97 -3.41 -10.98
N ASP A 5 18.27 -3.66 -10.79
CA ASP A 5 19.15 -2.79 -10.00
C ASP A 5 19.36 -1.44 -10.71
N ARG A 6 19.57 -1.45 -12.04
CA ARG A 6 19.68 -0.21 -12.83
C ARG A 6 18.40 0.62 -12.82
N ASN A 7 17.25 -0.04 -12.81
CA ASN A 7 15.96 0.63 -12.71
C ASN A 7 15.81 1.29 -11.34
N LEU A 8 16.27 0.65 -10.26
CA LEU A 8 16.29 1.27 -8.93
C LEU A 8 17.20 2.51 -8.93
N ASP A 9 18.41 2.42 -9.48
CA ASP A 9 19.32 3.57 -9.57
C ASP A 9 18.69 4.74 -10.34
N THR A 10 18.04 4.43 -11.47
CA THR A 10 17.32 5.41 -12.29
C THR A 10 16.19 6.08 -11.51
N ALA A 11 15.40 5.29 -10.77
CA ALA A 11 14.33 5.80 -9.94
C ALA A 11 14.85 6.67 -8.80
N LEU A 12 15.92 6.26 -8.10
CA LEU A 12 16.54 7.03 -7.03
C LEU A 12 17.14 8.34 -7.52
N ASP A 13 17.80 8.33 -8.68
CA ASP A 13 18.32 9.56 -9.30
C ASP A 13 17.19 10.53 -9.65
N PHE A 14 16.07 10.03 -10.18
CA PHE A 14 14.88 10.84 -10.42
C PHE A 14 14.36 11.47 -9.11
N VAL A 15 14.25 10.69 -8.04
CA VAL A 15 13.74 11.17 -6.74
C VAL A 15 14.68 12.23 -6.16
N ARG A 16 15.99 12.00 -6.15
CA ARG A 16 16.99 12.98 -5.67
C ARG A 16 16.94 14.28 -6.47
N ASP A 17 16.82 14.19 -7.79
CA ASP A 17 16.70 15.37 -8.65
C ASP A 17 15.38 16.12 -8.42
N LEU A 18 14.29 15.42 -8.13
CA LEU A 18 13.03 16.04 -7.74
C LEU A 18 13.16 16.75 -6.39
N GLU A 19 13.71 16.09 -5.36
CA GLU A 19 13.93 16.65 -4.03
C GLU A 19 14.82 17.90 -4.07
N LYS A 20 15.88 17.87 -4.87
CA LYS A 20 16.77 19.01 -5.08
C LYS A 20 16.06 20.20 -5.73
N ARG A 21 15.25 19.95 -6.78
CA ARG A 21 14.47 21.01 -7.46
C ARG A 21 13.35 21.56 -6.59
N GLN A 22 12.89 20.77 -5.63
CA GLN A 22 11.79 21.07 -4.74
C GLN A 22 12.26 21.28 -3.30
N SER A 23 13.45 21.89 -3.15
CA SER A 23 14.06 22.12 -1.84
C SER A 23 13.09 22.83 -0.89
N GLY A 24 12.84 22.23 0.27
CA GLY A 24 11.92 22.77 1.28
C GLY A 24 10.51 22.18 1.26
N LYS A 25 10.17 21.35 0.25
CA LYS A 25 8.95 20.52 0.31
C LYS A 25 9.10 19.38 1.30
N SER A 26 7.99 19.03 1.94
CA SER A 26 7.89 17.88 2.83
C SER A 26 7.90 16.55 2.06
N ALA A 27 8.23 15.44 2.73
CA ALA A 27 8.17 14.10 2.13
C ALA A 27 6.79 13.79 1.52
N PHE A 28 5.72 14.22 2.19
CA PHE A 28 4.34 14.10 1.69
C PHE A 28 4.17 14.80 0.33
N GLU A 29 4.65 16.05 0.20
CA GLU A 29 4.57 16.76 -1.08
C GLU A 29 5.46 16.14 -2.15
N ILE A 30 6.65 15.64 -1.79
CA ILE A 30 7.55 14.96 -2.72
C ILE A 30 6.90 13.68 -3.25
N ALA A 31 6.33 12.82 -2.40
CA ALA A 31 5.66 11.59 -2.83
C ALA A 31 4.47 11.87 -3.76
N ASN A 32 3.65 12.90 -3.46
CA ASN A 32 2.56 13.31 -4.35
C ASN A 32 3.06 13.86 -5.69
N LEU A 33 4.22 14.53 -5.72
CA LEU A 33 4.86 14.94 -6.97
C LEU A 33 5.39 13.73 -7.75
N MET A 34 6.02 12.76 -7.08
CA MET A 34 6.49 11.51 -7.69
C MET A 34 5.34 10.75 -8.35
N ARG A 35 4.16 10.69 -7.69
CA ARG A 35 2.97 9.98 -8.18
C ARG A 35 2.52 10.44 -9.57
N ARG A 36 2.75 11.70 -9.92
CA ARG A 36 2.45 12.28 -11.25
C ARG A 36 3.27 11.67 -12.40
N HIS A 37 4.38 11.02 -12.06
CA HIS A 37 5.32 10.37 -12.99
C HIS A 37 5.15 8.83 -13.02
N THR A 38 4.02 8.32 -12.50
CA THR A 38 3.68 6.89 -12.50
C THR A 38 2.65 6.58 -13.59
N ARG A 39 1.59 5.81 -13.31
CA ARG A 39 0.55 5.45 -14.28
C ARG A 39 -0.64 6.41 -14.21
N PRO A 40 -1.36 6.66 -15.33
CA PRO A 40 -2.58 7.47 -15.31
C PRO A 40 -3.62 6.98 -14.30
N SER A 41 -3.77 5.67 -14.13
CA SER A 41 -4.69 5.05 -13.16
C SER A 41 -4.37 5.40 -11.70
N TYR A 42 -3.12 5.75 -11.38
CA TYR A 42 -2.74 6.20 -10.04
C TYR A 42 -2.92 7.70 -9.83
N THR A 43 -3.32 8.46 -10.85
CA THR A 43 -3.47 9.93 -10.80
C THR A 43 -4.92 10.38 -10.94
N GLU A 44 -5.88 9.47 -10.80
CA GLU A 44 -7.29 9.80 -10.87
C GLU A 44 -7.73 10.72 -9.72
N THR A 45 -8.76 11.53 -9.96
CA THR A 45 -9.26 12.57 -9.01
C THR A 45 -9.61 12.03 -7.62
N LEU A 46 -9.87 10.73 -7.47
CA LEU A 46 -10.06 10.11 -6.15
C LEU A 46 -8.80 10.26 -5.27
N PHE A 47 -7.62 10.11 -5.85
CA PHE A 47 -6.36 10.25 -5.14
C PHE A 47 -6.05 11.71 -4.79
N ASP A 48 -6.52 12.66 -5.60
CA ASP A 48 -6.44 14.08 -5.24
C ASP A 48 -7.20 14.38 -3.94
N LEU A 49 -8.35 13.73 -3.76
CA LEU A 49 -9.16 13.86 -2.55
C LEU A 49 -8.52 13.13 -1.35
N ALA A 50 -8.00 11.92 -1.57
CA ALA A 50 -7.35 11.14 -0.52
C ALA A 50 -6.10 11.83 0.04
N THR A 51 -5.32 12.44 -0.86
CA THR A 51 -4.07 13.11 -0.52
C THR A 51 -4.22 14.62 -0.35
N LEU A 52 -5.38 15.23 -0.60
CA LEU A 52 -5.57 16.68 -0.63
C LEU A 52 -4.55 17.43 -1.51
N SER A 53 -4.08 16.79 -2.58
CA SER A 53 -3.07 17.33 -3.51
C SER A 53 -3.52 17.04 -4.93
N GLN A 54 -3.50 18.04 -5.82
CA GLN A 54 -3.76 17.79 -7.25
C GLN A 54 -2.55 17.11 -7.90
N GLN A 55 -2.78 15.97 -8.56
CA GLN A 55 -1.72 15.13 -9.10
C GLN A 55 -1.97 14.79 -10.57
N PRO A 56 -2.08 15.77 -11.48
CA PRO A 56 -2.26 15.45 -12.89
C PRO A 56 -1.06 14.64 -13.40
N HIS A 57 -1.36 13.55 -14.10
CA HIS A 57 -0.38 12.73 -14.81
C HIS A 57 0.51 13.59 -15.72
N LEU A 58 1.82 13.34 -15.66
CA LEU A 58 2.82 14.02 -16.47
C LEU A 58 3.49 13.07 -17.47
N ASP A 59 3.98 11.94 -16.98
CA ASP A 59 4.69 10.92 -17.75
C ASP A 59 4.75 9.60 -16.93
N ASN A 60 5.45 8.59 -17.46
CA ASN A 60 5.64 7.28 -16.83
C ASN A 60 7.10 7.05 -16.38
N ALA A 61 7.84 8.11 -16.01
CA ALA A 61 9.27 7.98 -15.68
C ALA A 61 9.56 7.05 -14.48
N LEU A 62 8.59 6.87 -13.59
CA LEU A 62 8.66 5.98 -12.43
C LEU A 62 7.83 4.69 -12.62
N ASP A 63 7.30 4.42 -13.82
CA ASP A 63 6.67 3.15 -14.17
C ASP A 63 7.72 2.10 -14.53
N LEU A 64 8.41 1.62 -13.49
CA LEU A 64 9.53 0.70 -13.58
C LEU A 64 9.32 -0.50 -12.67
N THR A 65 9.83 -1.66 -13.09
CA THR A 65 10.05 -2.79 -12.19
C THR A 65 11.47 -2.71 -11.66
N VAL A 66 11.63 -2.73 -10.33
CA VAL A 66 12.92 -2.57 -9.65
C VAL A 66 13.24 -3.76 -8.74
N SER A 67 14.49 -3.84 -8.30
CA SER A 67 14.92 -4.75 -7.24
C SER A 67 15.00 -3.94 -5.95
N LEU A 68 14.05 -4.13 -5.03
CA LEU A 68 14.01 -3.45 -3.75
C LEU A 68 14.14 -4.47 -2.62
N ALA A 69 15.14 -4.31 -1.75
CA ALA A 69 15.53 -5.31 -0.75
C ALA A 69 15.75 -6.72 -1.35
N GLY A 70 16.23 -6.77 -2.60
CA GLY A 70 16.44 -8.00 -3.37
C GLY A 70 15.16 -8.65 -3.93
N GLN A 71 14.01 -7.97 -3.88
CA GLN A 71 12.73 -8.46 -4.42
C GLN A 71 12.30 -7.67 -5.66
N VAL A 72 11.69 -8.38 -6.61
CA VAL A 72 11.02 -7.75 -7.76
C VAL A 72 9.83 -6.93 -7.25
N THR A 73 9.83 -5.63 -7.55
CA THR A 73 8.87 -4.65 -7.01
C THR A 73 8.32 -3.78 -8.13
N ASP A 74 7.02 -3.54 -8.12
CA ASP A 74 6.41 -2.52 -8.97
C ASP A 74 6.64 -1.12 -8.34
N PHE A 75 7.50 -0.32 -8.95
CA PHE A 75 7.86 0.97 -8.38
C PHE A 75 6.76 2.02 -8.52
N ALA A 76 5.96 1.97 -9.59
CA ALA A 76 4.82 2.87 -9.74
C ALA A 76 3.76 2.60 -8.66
N HIS A 77 3.49 1.32 -8.38
CA HIS A 77 2.65 0.91 -7.26
C HIS A 77 3.22 1.40 -5.93
N PHE A 78 4.52 1.19 -5.69
CA PHE A 78 5.18 1.65 -4.46
C PHE A 78 5.01 3.16 -4.23
N VAL A 79 5.21 3.97 -5.27
CA VAL A 79 5.06 5.43 -5.18
C VAL A 79 3.61 5.82 -4.88
N ALA A 80 2.65 5.16 -5.53
CA ALA A 80 1.23 5.35 -5.25
C ALA A 80 0.92 5.03 -3.77
N SER A 81 1.21 3.81 -3.33
CA SER A 81 0.98 3.38 -1.95
C SER A 81 1.73 4.26 -0.94
N LEU A 82 2.97 4.68 -1.22
CA LEU A 82 3.73 5.56 -0.33
C LEU A 82 3.05 6.91 -0.14
N SER A 83 2.59 7.54 -1.22
CA SER A 83 1.94 8.86 -1.14
C SER A 83 0.69 8.83 -0.26
N ASP A 84 -0.03 7.71 -0.24
CA ASP A 84 -1.23 7.54 0.58
C ASP A 84 -0.90 7.24 2.06
N ARG A 85 0.33 6.80 2.36
CA ARG A 85 0.81 6.50 3.73
C ARG A 85 1.38 7.69 4.47
N LEU A 86 1.73 8.77 3.77
CA LEU A 86 2.34 9.94 4.40
C LEU A 86 1.28 10.84 5.05
N ARG A 87 1.59 11.31 6.26
CA ARG A 87 0.70 12.18 7.03
C ARG A 87 0.49 13.51 6.29
N LEU A 88 -0.75 13.97 6.29
CA LEU A 88 -1.10 15.29 5.80
C LEU A 88 -0.40 16.38 6.63
N PRO A 89 -0.22 17.58 6.05
CA PRO A 89 0.32 18.73 6.76
C PRO A 89 -0.43 19.05 8.06
N SER A 90 0.27 19.61 9.05
CA SER A 90 -0.25 19.86 10.41
C SER A 90 -1.57 20.66 10.47
N TRP A 91 -1.79 21.58 9.53
CA TRP A 91 -3.01 22.39 9.46
C TRP A 91 -4.26 21.59 9.00
N VAL A 92 -4.08 20.38 8.48
CA VAL A 92 -5.14 19.44 8.05
C VAL A 92 -4.99 18.05 8.70
N GLN A 93 -4.18 17.87 9.73
CA GLN A 93 -4.01 16.57 10.41
C GLN A 93 -5.31 16.00 11.01
N TRP A 94 -6.32 16.83 11.28
CA TRP A 94 -7.63 16.29 11.68
C TRP A 94 -8.31 15.55 10.53
N PHE A 95 -8.04 15.93 9.28
CA PHE A 95 -8.41 15.16 8.10
C PHE A 95 -7.59 13.89 7.97
N ASP A 96 -6.36 13.79 8.48
CA ASP A 96 -5.63 12.51 8.48
C ASP A 96 -6.46 11.43 9.17
N ALA A 97 -7.12 11.70 10.30
CA ALA A 97 -8.00 10.67 10.89
C ALA A 97 -9.14 10.26 9.92
N ALA A 98 -9.60 11.22 9.12
CA ALA A 98 -10.63 11.08 8.10
C ALA A 98 -10.10 10.82 6.67
N THR A 99 -8.82 10.49 6.47
CA THR A 99 -8.22 10.06 5.18
C THR A 99 -7.15 8.98 5.37
N ARG A 100 -6.72 8.70 6.60
CA ARG A 100 -5.89 7.54 6.97
C ARG A 100 -6.58 6.24 6.59
N TRP A 101 -7.91 6.24 6.53
CA TRP A 101 -8.67 5.14 5.95
C TRP A 101 -8.39 5.03 4.45
N THR A 102 -8.43 6.11 3.65
CA THR A 102 -8.07 6.04 2.21
C THR A 102 -6.68 5.46 1.97
N GLY A 103 -5.67 5.78 2.78
CA GLY A 103 -4.33 5.23 2.59
C GLY A 103 -4.09 3.80 3.08
N LYS A 104 -4.93 3.28 3.97
CA LYS A 104 -4.98 1.83 4.23
C LYS A 104 -5.66 1.10 3.08
N HIS A 105 -6.68 1.71 2.50
CA HIS A 105 -7.56 1.19 1.47
C HIS A 105 -7.05 1.32 0.03
N SER A 106 -5.99 2.10 -0.21
CA SER A 106 -5.30 2.17 -1.51
C SER A 106 -3.94 1.46 -1.52
N SER A 107 -3.66 0.70 -0.45
CA SER A 107 -2.47 -0.17 -0.31
C SER A 107 -2.90 -1.65 -0.31
N TRP A 108 -2.13 -2.55 0.31
CA TRP A 108 -2.40 -3.99 0.39
C TRP A 108 -3.86 -4.39 0.66
N ALA A 109 -4.59 -3.67 1.53
CA ALA A 109 -6.01 -3.98 1.77
C ALA A 109 -6.91 -3.64 0.57
N GLY A 110 -6.56 -2.59 -0.17
CA GLY A 110 -7.17 -2.19 -1.42
C GLY A 110 -6.96 -3.19 -2.53
N ASP A 111 -5.75 -3.67 -2.71
CA ASP A 111 -5.40 -4.70 -3.71
C ASP A 111 -6.19 -5.99 -3.48
N LEU A 112 -6.20 -6.47 -2.24
CA LEU A 112 -6.97 -7.65 -1.85
C LEU A 112 -8.48 -7.43 -2.01
N GLY A 113 -8.98 -6.26 -1.61
CA GLY A 113 -10.38 -5.91 -1.77
C GLY A 113 -10.80 -5.77 -3.24
N GLN A 114 -9.95 -5.18 -4.08
CA GLN A 114 -10.17 -5.05 -5.52
C GLN A 114 -10.23 -6.42 -6.19
N ALA A 115 -9.34 -7.35 -5.83
CA ALA A 115 -9.40 -8.73 -6.29
C ALA A 115 -10.74 -9.41 -5.94
N VAL A 116 -11.22 -9.23 -4.70
CA VAL A 116 -12.53 -9.74 -4.26
C VAL A 116 -13.66 -9.13 -5.09
N MET A 117 -13.64 -7.81 -5.31
CA MET A 117 -14.64 -7.13 -6.13
C MET A 117 -14.65 -7.64 -7.57
N ASP A 118 -13.48 -7.74 -8.20
CA ASP A 118 -13.34 -8.13 -9.59
C ASP A 118 -13.72 -9.59 -9.83
N TYR A 119 -13.42 -10.45 -8.87
CA TYR A 119 -13.94 -11.83 -8.85
C TYR A 119 -15.48 -11.85 -8.74
N ARG A 120 -16.06 -11.15 -7.76
CA ARG A 120 -17.52 -11.10 -7.55
C ARG A 120 -18.27 -10.50 -8.75
N ASN A 121 -17.63 -9.56 -9.44
CA ASN A 121 -18.12 -8.95 -10.69
C ASN A 121 -17.87 -9.80 -11.94
N ARG A 122 -17.31 -11.01 -11.78
CA ARG A 122 -17.02 -11.96 -12.86
C ARG A 122 -16.03 -11.43 -13.92
N LYS A 123 -15.17 -10.47 -13.56
CA LYS A 123 -14.03 -10.05 -14.39
C LYS A 123 -13.01 -11.18 -14.51
N PHE A 124 -12.85 -11.96 -13.44
CA PHE A 124 -11.98 -13.13 -13.37
C PHE A 124 -12.78 -14.41 -13.07
N PRO A 125 -12.32 -15.58 -13.58
CA PRO A 125 -13.00 -16.86 -13.38
C PRO A 125 -12.87 -17.40 -11.95
N THR A 126 -11.76 -17.09 -11.25
CA THR A 126 -11.50 -17.51 -9.87
C THR A 126 -10.92 -16.36 -9.05
N LEU A 127 -11.13 -16.39 -7.73
CA LEU A 127 -10.53 -15.40 -6.83
C LEU A 127 -9.00 -15.45 -6.87
N GLU A 128 -8.40 -16.64 -7.01
CA GLU A 128 -6.95 -16.78 -7.15
C GLU A 128 -6.40 -16.03 -8.37
N THR A 129 -7.09 -16.10 -9.52
CA THR A 129 -6.69 -15.32 -10.70
C THR A 129 -6.85 -13.82 -10.53
N ALA A 130 -7.85 -13.38 -9.75
CA ALA A 130 -8.02 -11.97 -9.41
C ALA A 130 -6.91 -11.50 -8.47
N LEU A 131 -6.60 -12.27 -7.42
CA LEU A 131 -5.51 -11.97 -6.48
C LEU A 131 -4.15 -11.93 -7.18
N ALA A 132 -3.89 -12.83 -8.12
CA ALA A 132 -2.65 -12.80 -8.89
C ALA A 132 -2.52 -11.57 -9.81
N ALA A 133 -3.65 -10.97 -10.20
CA ALA A 133 -3.70 -9.81 -11.09
C ALA A 133 -3.69 -8.48 -10.32
N ASP A 134 -4.48 -8.38 -9.25
CA ASP A 134 -4.72 -7.13 -8.51
C ASP A 134 -3.91 -7.04 -7.20
N ALA A 135 -3.36 -8.15 -6.70
CA ALA A 135 -2.51 -8.23 -5.50
C ALA A 135 -1.26 -9.08 -5.79
N SER A 136 -0.60 -8.79 -6.91
CA SER A 136 0.51 -9.59 -7.42
C SER A 136 1.72 -9.54 -6.48
N PHE A 137 2.66 -10.49 -6.60
CA PHE A 137 3.85 -10.50 -5.75
C PHE A 137 4.62 -9.16 -5.78
N PRO A 138 4.91 -8.55 -6.95
CA PRO A 138 5.55 -7.23 -7.00
C PRO A 138 4.75 -6.10 -6.33
N ASP A 139 3.42 -6.12 -6.38
CA ASP A 139 2.56 -5.13 -5.73
C ASP A 139 2.58 -5.31 -4.21
N LEU A 140 2.47 -6.55 -3.72
CA LEU A 140 2.57 -6.83 -2.28
C LEU A 140 3.94 -6.44 -1.70
N VAL A 141 5.02 -6.58 -2.48
CA VAL A 141 6.34 -6.07 -2.09
C VAL A 141 6.33 -4.55 -2.02
N ALA A 142 5.75 -3.90 -3.02
CA ALA A 142 5.62 -2.44 -3.08
C ALA A 142 4.83 -1.89 -1.89
N ASP A 143 3.75 -2.55 -1.49
CA ASP A 143 2.96 -2.18 -0.32
C ASP A 143 3.73 -2.28 0.99
N VAL A 144 4.41 -3.40 1.23
CA VAL A 144 5.24 -3.59 2.43
C VAL A 144 6.33 -2.51 2.48
N ALA A 145 6.97 -2.23 1.35
CA ALA A 145 7.95 -1.16 1.24
C ALA A 145 7.35 0.22 1.55
N ALA A 146 6.19 0.54 0.97
CA ALA A 146 5.48 1.81 1.18
C ALA A 146 5.12 2.02 2.65
N VAL A 147 4.66 0.97 3.35
CA VAL A 147 4.36 1.03 4.79
C VAL A 147 5.63 1.33 5.60
N GLN A 148 6.73 0.62 5.33
CA GLN A 148 7.96 0.77 6.10
C GLN A 148 8.64 2.14 5.83
N VAL A 149 8.75 2.54 4.56
CA VAL A 149 9.30 3.83 4.14
C VAL A 149 8.42 4.97 4.66
N GLY A 150 7.10 4.87 4.50
CA GLY A 150 6.16 5.88 4.99
C GLY A 150 6.19 6.02 6.52
N ALA A 151 6.32 4.92 7.27
CA ALA A 151 6.45 4.96 8.71
C ALA A 151 7.71 5.71 9.17
N GLU A 152 8.84 5.53 8.47
CA GLU A 152 10.09 6.22 8.81
C GLU A 152 10.02 7.72 8.49
N LEU A 153 9.56 8.08 7.29
CA LEU A 153 9.36 9.47 6.88
C LEU A 153 8.39 10.22 7.82
N ASN A 154 7.33 9.55 8.29
CA ASN A 154 6.38 10.12 9.24
C ASN A 154 6.95 10.32 10.66
N ARG A 155 8.01 9.58 11.04
CA ARG A 155 8.72 9.75 12.32
C ARG A 155 9.83 10.77 12.24
N ASN A 156 10.50 10.87 11.09
CA ASN A 156 11.63 11.76 10.88
C ASN A 156 11.37 12.74 9.73
N SER A 157 10.86 13.93 10.07
CA SER A 157 10.52 14.95 9.09
C SER A 157 11.71 15.58 8.35
N ARG A 158 12.95 15.21 8.69
CA ARG A 158 14.17 15.67 8.01
C ARG A 158 14.71 14.65 7.03
N LEU A 159 14.21 13.42 7.06
CA LEU A 159 14.65 12.36 6.17
C LEU A 159 14.09 12.58 4.77
N GLN A 160 14.94 12.44 3.76
CA GLN A 160 14.52 12.49 2.36
C GLN A 160 13.85 11.18 1.96
N VAL A 161 12.93 11.24 0.98
CA VAL A 161 12.27 10.07 0.40
C VAL A 161 13.30 9.13 -0.22
N SER A 162 14.27 9.66 -0.97
CA SER A 162 15.37 8.86 -1.54
C SER A 162 16.16 8.12 -0.47
N GLU A 163 16.62 8.82 0.57
CA GLU A 163 17.35 8.24 1.70
C GLU A 163 16.54 7.15 2.42
N SER A 164 15.23 7.34 2.59
CA SER A 164 14.38 6.33 3.22
C SER A 164 14.17 5.08 2.36
N ILE A 165 14.12 5.23 1.02
CA ILE A 165 14.05 4.10 0.08
C ILE A 165 15.36 3.31 0.16
N GLU A 166 16.52 3.98 0.17
CA GLU A 166 17.82 3.33 0.31
C GLU A 166 17.94 2.57 1.63
N GLN A 167 17.54 3.16 2.76
CA GLN A 167 17.53 2.47 4.06
C GLN A 167 16.60 1.25 4.09
N PHE A 168 15.51 1.28 3.32
CA PHE A 168 14.69 0.08 3.13
C PHE A 168 15.42 -0.97 2.30
N ASN A 169 16.04 -0.56 1.18
CA ASN A 169 16.75 -1.44 0.27
C ASN A 169 17.96 -2.14 0.90
N ASP A 170 18.65 -1.47 1.83
CA ASP A 170 19.82 -2.01 2.54
C ASP A 170 19.45 -3.09 3.57
N ARG A 171 18.17 -3.24 3.91
CA ARG A 171 17.67 -4.27 4.82
C ARG A 171 17.23 -5.51 4.02
N SER A 172 17.41 -6.69 4.60
CA SER A 172 16.84 -7.90 4.00
C SER A 172 15.31 -7.85 4.02
N TYR A 173 14.69 -8.35 2.96
CA TYR A 173 13.23 -8.35 2.85
C TYR A 173 12.54 -9.13 3.99
N GLU A 174 13.17 -10.20 4.49
CA GLU A 174 12.70 -10.95 5.66
C GLU A 174 12.52 -10.04 6.88
N VAL A 175 13.50 -9.16 7.15
CA VAL A 175 13.43 -8.21 8.28
C VAL A 175 12.31 -7.20 8.05
N SER A 176 12.17 -6.68 6.84
CA SER A 176 11.10 -5.76 6.47
C SER A 176 9.70 -6.35 6.67
N ILE A 177 9.49 -7.61 6.29
CA ILE A 177 8.22 -8.33 6.54
C ILE A 177 7.94 -8.45 8.04
N ARG A 178 8.94 -8.82 8.84
CA ARG A 178 8.76 -8.97 10.30
C ARG A 178 8.41 -7.64 10.96
N GLN A 179 9.05 -6.55 10.53
CA GLN A 179 8.73 -5.20 10.97
C GLN A 179 7.33 -4.74 10.51
N PHE A 180 6.92 -5.13 9.31
CA PHE A 180 5.56 -4.91 8.82
C PHE A 180 4.53 -5.64 9.69
N VAL A 181 4.73 -6.93 9.98
CA VAL A 181 3.82 -7.70 10.85
C VAL A 181 3.70 -7.08 12.23
N GLN A 182 4.81 -6.70 12.86
CA GLN A 182 4.80 -6.13 14.20
C GLN A 182 4.21 -4.71 14.23
N GLY A 183 4.54 -3.88 13.23
CA GLY A 183 4.17 -2.47 13.21
C GLY A 183 2.77 -2.19 12.65
N GLU A 184 2.40 -2.88 11.58
CA GLU A 184 1.14 -2.65 10.85
C GLU A 184 0.04 -3.61 11.30
N LEU A 185 0.37 -4.89 11.51
CA LEU A 185 -0.60 -5.94 11.83
C LEU A 185 -0.63 -6.31 13.33
N HIS A 186 0.14 -5.60 14.17
CA HIS A 186 0.22 -5.84 15.61
C HIS A 186 0.57 -7.30 15.99
N GLY A 187 1.41 -7.96 15.18
CA GLY A 187 1.79 -9.35 15.41
C GLY A 187 2.75 -9.56 16.59
N ASP A 188 2.48 -10.57 17.41
CA ASP A 188 3.38 -11.10 18.44
C ASP A 188 4.31 -12.16 17.82
N LEU A 189 5.52 -11.73 17.47
CA LEU A 189 6.56 -12.61 16.93
C LEU A 189 7.55 -13.01 18.02
N ARG A 190 7.77 -14.31 18.22
CA ARG A 190 8.86 -14.83 19.06
C ARG A 190 9.75 -15.76 18.25
N GLY A 191 10.91 -15.24 17.87
CA GLY A 191 11.73 -15.88 16.84
C GLY A 191 10.99 -15.90 15.51
N ARG A 192 10.80 -17.10 14.96
CA ARG A 192 10.04 -17.31 13.71
C ARG A 192 8.54 -17.55 13.93
N VAL A 193 8.09 -17.72 15.17
CA VAL A 193 6.71 -18.12 15.42
C VAL A 193 5.80 -16.90 15.50
N MET A 194 4.68 -16.96 14.79
CA MET A 194 3.60 -15.96 14.83
C MET A 194 2.54 -16.39 15.86
N PHE A 195 2.63 -15.89 17.10
CA PHE A 195 1.85 -16.39 18.23
C PHE A 195 0.35 -16.04 18.15
N ASN A 196 0.01 -14.93 17.51
CA ASN A 196 -1.35 -14.44 17.35
C ASN A 196 -1.82 -14.50 15.89
N TYR A 197 -1.54 -15.61 15.20
CA TYR A 197 -1.90 -15.80 13.78
C TYR A 197 -3.37 -15.46 13.47
N ASN A 198 -4.31 -15.93 14.29
CA ASN A 198 -5.73 -15.67 14.08
C ASN A 198 -6.09 -14.18 14.23
N ASP A 199 -5.41 -13.46 15.13
CA ASP A 199 -5.63 -12.02 15.31
C ASP A 199 -5.08 -11.23 14.11
N ILE A 200 -3.95 -11.66 13.56
CA ILE A 200 -3.38 -11.10 12.33
C ILE A 200 -4.32 -11.33 11.15
N LEU A 201 -4.80 -12.57 10.96
CA LEU A 201 -5.76 -12.90 9.92
C LEU A 201 -7.04 -12.06 10.07
N GLY A 202 -7.57 -11.95 11.29
CA GLY A 202 -8.71 -11.09 11.61
C GLY A 202 -8.47 -9.62 11.26
N THR A 203 -7.28 -9.08 11.55
CA THR A 203 -6.90 -7.71 11.21
C THR A 203 -6.88 -7.48 9.70
N VAL A 204 -6.38 -8.45 8.92
CA VAL A 204 -6.39 -8.39 7.45
C VAL A 204 -7.84 -8.46 6.93
N CYS A 205 -8.65 -9.40 7.41
CA CYS A 205 -10.07 -9.49 7.05
C CYS A 205 -10.84 -8.19 7.34
N GLU A 206 -10.63 -7.60 8.52
CA GLU A 206 -11.23 -6.32 8.90
C GLU A 206 -10.83 -5.19 7.94
N SER A 207 -9.57 -5.12 7.56
CA SER A 207 -9.06 -4.08 6.67
C SER A 207 -9.60 -4.21 5.24
N VAL A 208 -9.71 -5.45 4.74
CA VAL A 208 -10.31 -5.74 3.42
C VAL A 208 -11.81 -5.48 3.42
N ALA A 209 -12.53 -5.90 4.48
CA ALA A 209 -13.96 -5.63 4.61
C ALA A 209 -14.27 -4.13 4.72
N GLU A 210 -13.43 -3.37 5.43
CA GLU A 210 -13.53 -1.91 5.48
C GLU A 210 -13.36 -1.27 4.10
N PHE A 211 -12.41 -1.76 3.28
CA PHE A 211 -12.25 -1.33 1.89
C PHE A 211 -13.52 -1.59 1.07
N LEU A 212 -14.00 -2.83 1.09
CA LEU A 212 -15.16 -3.25 0.30
C LEU A 212 -16.40 -2.44 0.66
N MET A 213 -16.66 -2.27 1.95
CA MET A 213 -17.73 -1.42 2.46
C MET A 213 -17.57 0.02 1.99
N PHE A 214 -16.36 0.57 1.98
CA PHE A 214 -16.17 1.93 1.48
C PHE A 214 -16.56 2.07 0.01
N VAL A 215 -16.09 1.16 -0.84
CA VAL A 215 -16.44 1.17 -2.27
C VAL A 215 -17.95 1.02 -2.44
N GLU A 216 -18.59 0.18 -1.62
CA GLU A 216 -20.03 -0.01 -1.63
C GLU A 216 -20.80 1.22 -1.12
N LEU A 217 -20.35 1.86 -0.04
CA LEU A 217 -20.93 3.09 0.49
C LEU A 217 -20.79 4.25 -0.50
N LYS A 218 -19.69 4.34 -1.26
CA LYS A 218 -19.55 5.29 -2.38
C LYS A 218 -20.63 5.04 -3.45
N ASN A 219 -20.99 3.78 -3.69
CA ASN A 219 -22.05 3.40 -4.61
C ASN A 219 -23.47 3.62 -4.01
N ILE A 220 -23.64 3.40 -2.70
CA ILE A 220 -24.91 3.45 -1.95
C ILE A 220 -25.26 4.87 -1.48
N ALA A 221 -24.29 5.78 -1.28
CA ALA A 221 -24.52 7.18 -0.96
C ALA A 221 -25.38 7.91 -2.02
N LYS A 222 -25.54 7.29 -3.20
CA LYS A 222 -26.48 7.73 -4.24
C LYS A 222 -27.91 7.18 -4.08
N LYS A 223 -28.18 6.16 -3.25
CA LYS A 223 -29.44 5.40 -3.31
C LYS A 223 -30.08 4.88 -2.00
N ARG A 224 -29.47 4.82 -0.80
CA ARG A 224 -30.17 4.39 0.45
C ARG A 224 -29.40 4.62 1.76
N ARG A 225 -30.13 4.60 2.90
CA ARG A 225 -29.57 4.45 4.26
C ARG A 225 -29.33 2.96 4.53
N VAL A 226 -28.08 2.53 4.57
CA VAL A 226 -27.68 1.20 5.02
C VAL A 226 -26.84 1.34 6.29
N ASP A 227 -27.00 0.41 7.24
CA ASP A 227 -26.19 0.35 8.44
C ASP A 227 -24.79 -0.18 8.10
N ALA A 228 -23.80 0.71 8.16
CA ALA A 228 -22.41 0.40 7.83
C ALA A 228 -21.83 -0.72 8.73
N ASN A 229 -22.27 -0.83 9.98
CA ASN A 229 -21.73 -1.86 10.88
C ASN A 229 -22.20 -3.26 10.50
N LEU A 230 -23.45 -3.39 10.06
CA LEU A 230 -23.99 -4.67 9.58
C LEU A 230 -23.34 -5.10 8.27
N LEU A 231 -23.09 -4.15 7.34
CA LEU A 231 -22.36 -4.43 6.10
C LEU A 231 -20.92 -4.87 6.38
N LYS A 232 -20.20 -4.16 7.27
CA LYS A 232 -18.84 -4.52 7.66
C LYS A 232 -18.81 -5.94 8.22
N LEU A 233 -19.70 -6.27 9.16
CA LEU A 233 -19.76 -7.61 9.74
C LEU A 233 -20.05 -8.68 8.69
N SER A 234 -20.92 -8.42 7.72
CA SER A 234 -21.16 -9.40 6.64
C SER A 234 -19.94 -9.64 5.75
N GLU A 235 -19.11 -8.61 5.53
CA GLU A 235 -17.91 -8.74 4.70
C GLU A 235 -16.74 -9.38 5.45
N VAL A 236 -16.53 -9.05 6.73
CA VAL A 236 -15.41 -9.60 7.54
C VAL A 236 -15.41 -11.13 7.56
N TYR A 237 -16.59 -11.75 7.62
CA TYR A 237 -16.75 -13.21 7.67
C TYR A 237 -17.10 -13.82 6.31
N HIS A 238 -17.00 -13.05 5.21
CA HIS A 238 -17.29 -13.58 3.89
C HIS A 238 -16.15 -14.51 3.43
N PRO A 239 -16.43 -15.71 2.88
CA PRO A 239 -15.40 -16.65 2.44
C PRO A 239 -14.36 -16.05 1.48
N ASP A 240 -14.79 -15.23 0.51
CA ASP A 240 -13.86 -14.52 -0.39
C ASP A 240 -12.87 -13.60 0.35
N VAL A 241 -13.32 -12.91 1.40
CA VAL A 241 -12.47 -12.01 2.20
C VAL A 241 -11.49 -12.82 3.04
N GLU A 242 -11.95 -13.92 3.65
CA GLU A 242 -11.09 -14.84 4.38
C GLU A 242 -10.02 -15.47 3.46
N GLN A 243 -10.40 -15.83 2.23
CA GLN A 243 -9.47 -16.36 1.24
C GLN A 243 -8.42 -15.32 0.79
N ALA A 244 -8.84 -14.08 0.54
CA ALA A 244 -7.92 -12.98 0.20
C ALA A 244 -6.98 -12.65 1.37
N ALA A 245 -7.50 -12.64 2.61
CA ALA A 245 -6.69 -12.43 3.80
C ALA A 245 -5.67 -13.57 3.99
N SER A 246 -6.10 -14.82 3.82
CA SER A 246 -5.23 -15.99 3.90
C SER A 246 -4.13 -15.94 2.84
N TYR A 247 -4.44 -15.53 1.61
CA TYR A 247 -3.46 -15.34 0.54
C TYR A 247 -2.33 -14.37 0.97
N PHE A 248 -2.68 -13.24 1.56
CA PHE A 248 -1.70 -12.25 2.03
C PHE A 248 -0.92 -12.71 3.26
N VAL A 249 -1.58 -13.38 4.22
CA VAL A 249 -0.90 -13.91 5.41
C VAL A 249 0.09 -15.03 5.04
N GLU A 250 -0.24 -15.88 4.07
CA GLU A 250 0.69 -16.89 3.55
C GLU A 250 1.89 -16.25 2.82
N TYR A 251 1.65 -15.18 2.05
CA TYR A 251 2.72 -14.35 1.50
C TYR A 251 3.66 -13.82 2.60
N ILE A 252 3.10 -13.26 3.67
CA ILE A 252 3.87 -12.77 4.83
C ILE A 252 4.68 -13.90 5.47
N ARG A 253 4.07 -15.06 5.72
CA ARG A 253 4.75 -16.19 6.37
C ARG A 253 5.94 -16.66 5.56
N LYS A 254 5.73 -16.85 4.25
CA LYS A 254 6.77 -17.30 3.34
C LYS A 254 7.94 -16.32 3.27
N ASN A 255 7.67 -15.03 3.07
CA ASN A 255 8.71 -14.02 2.85
C ASN A 255 9.36 -13.52 4.14
N GLY A 256 8.66 -13.63 5.28
CA GLY A 256 9.19 -13.32 6.61
C GLY A 256 9.88 -14.49 7.30
N ASN A 257 9.95 -15.67 6.67
CA ASN A 257 10.46 -16.91 7.27
C ASN A 257 9.75 -17.21 8.61
N LEU A 258 8.43 -17.06 8.63
CA LEU A 258 7.58 -17.22 9.81
C LEU A 258 6.82 -18.55 9.77
N ILE A 259 6.58 -19.10 10.97
CA ILE A 259 5.84 -20.35 11.21
C ILE A 259 4.57 -20.01 11.97
#